data_AF-A0A952D445-F1
#
_entry.id   AF-A0A952D445-F1
#
_cell.length_a   1.000
_cell.length_b   1.000
_cell.length_c   1.000
_cell.angle_alpha   90.00
_cell.angle_beta   90.00
_cell.angle_gamma   90.00
#
_symmetry.space_group_name_H-M   'P 1'
#
loop_
_entity.id
_entity.type
_entity.pdbx_description
1 polymer ?
#
loop_
_entity_poly.entity_id
_entity_poly.type
_entity_poly.pdbx_seq_one_letter_code
_entity_poly.pdbx_strand_id
1 'polypeptide(L)'
;MSEAANELELARLEREMDVARRIQQSFLPKALPQPDGWQIAADFIPAREVAGDFYDAFPMANGRRIGLIVADVCDKGVGAALFMALMRSMLRAFAQQHHAMGWMGGQGLAPARGGAPSAGSTALLSAIELTNRYIAENHGESGMFASVFFGVLDPGTGALNYINAGHNPPYIFSGGTVREQLGRTGPVVGLFAGAKYEVAQAKVEPGELLFLFTDGVPEARNEAKEFFEESRLIGTLDASFAAASDAVAKVRAELGAFVGDAPPHDDVTMMAVLRGAK
;
A
#
# COMPACT_ATOMS: atom_id res chain seq x y z
N MET A 1 -1.13 6.42 44.32
CA MET A 1 0.10 5.81 43.76
C MET A 1 1.19 6.86 43.80
N SER A 2 2.44 6.51 44.12
CA SER A 2 3.53 7.50 44.14
C SER A 2 3.94 7.86 42.71
N GLU A 3 4.50 9.05 42.54
CA GLU A 3 5.02 9.57 41.27
C GLU A 3 6.01 8.57 40.61
N ALA A 4 6.88 7.97 41.42
CA ALA A 4 7.81 6.92 40.99
C ALA A 4 7.13 5.62 40.50
N ALA A 5 5.95 5.27 41.03
CA ALA A 5 5.20 4.10 40.55
C ALA A 5 4.55 4.38 39.18
N ASN A 6 4.10 5.62 38.94
CA ASN A 6 3.58 6.03 37.65
C ASN A 6 4.68 6.10 36.58
N GLU A 7 5.87 6.61 36.93
CA GLU A 7 7.03 6.64 36.03
C GLU A 7 7.48 5.23 35.63
N LEU A 8 7.52 4.29 36.59
CA LEU A 8 7.90 2.91 36.31
C LEU A 8 6.91 2.22 35.38
N GLU A 9 5.61 2.47 35.56
CA GLU A 9 4.56 1.90 34.72
C GLU A 9 4.58 2.52 33.32
N LEU A 10 4.78 3.83 33.18
CA LEU A 10 4.94 4.48 31.88
C LEU A 10 6.15 3.93 31.12
N ALA A 11 7.30 3.81 31.79
CA ALA A 11 8.50 3.23 31.20
C ALA A 11 8.33 1.74 30.84
N ARG A 12 7.42 1.02 31.51
CA ARG A 12 7.06 -0.35 31.14
C ARG A 12 6.20 -0.35 29.86
N LEU A 13 5.17 0.48 29.79
CA LEU A 13 4.30 0.59 28.62
C LEU A 13 5.08 1.04 27.37
N GLU A 14 5.98 2.01 27.51
CA GLU A 14 6.87 2.44 26.42
C GLU A 14 7.71 1.28 25.88
N ARG A 15 8.28 0.45 26.78
CA ARG A 15 9.04 -0.74 26.37
C ARG A 15 8.18 -1.78 25.66
N GLU A 16 6.94 -1.97 26.09
CA GLU A 16 6.00 -2.88 25.42
C GLU A 16 5.64 -2.35 24.02
N MET A 17 5.43 -1.04 23.86
CA MET A 17 5.18 -0.40 22.56
C MET A 17 6.40 -0.45 21.63
N ASP A 18 7.62 -0.27 22.15
CA ASP A 18 8.86 -0.44 21.39
C ASP A 18 9.00 -1.87 20.84
N VAL A 19 8.62 -2.88 21.62
CA VAL A 19 8.59 -4.27 21.17
C VAL A 19 7.58 -4.43 20.04
N ALA A 20 6.36 -3.91 20.22
CA ALA A 20 5.31 -3.97 19.19
C ALA A 20 5.75 -3.29 17.89
N ARG A 21 6.37 -2.10 17.97
CA ARG A 21 6.93 -1.36 16.84
C ARG A 21 7.97 -2.18 16.08
N ARG A 22 8.93 -2.79 16.78
CA ARG A 22 9.97 -3.62 16.14
C ARG A 22 9.37 -4.84 15.43
N ILE A 23 8.38 -5.47 16.04
CA ILE A 23 7.65 -6.58 15.42
C ILE A 23 6.93 -6.08 14.16
N GLN A 24 6.23 -4.95 14.24
CA GLN A 24 5.50 -4.35 13.12
C GLN A 24 6.43 -4.03 11.93
N GLN A 25 7.56 -3.39 12.21
CA GLN A 25 8.58 -3.09 11.20
C GLN A 25 9.13 -4.35 10.51
N SER A 26 9.11 -5.51 11.18
CA SER A 26 9.54 -6.77 10.59
C SER A 26 8.58 -7.33 9.54
N PHE A 27 7.31 -6.87 9.52
CA PHE A 27 6.35 -7.22 8.47
C PHE A 27 6.58 -6.45 7.17
N LEU A 28 7.12 -5.23 7.24
CA LEU A 28 7.46 -4.43 6.07
C LEU A 28 8.68 -5.02 5.34
N PRO A 29 8.75 -4.91 4.00
CA PRO A 29 9.85 -5.49 3.24
C PRO A 29 11.19 -4.80 3.56
N LYS A 30 12.19 -5.59 3.97
CA LYS A 30 13.56 -5.07 4.23
C LYS A 30 14.26 -4.54 2.97
N ALA A 31 13.87 -5.08 1.82
CA ALA A 31 14.36 -4.66 0.51
C ALA A 31 13.22 -4.81 -0.50
N LEU A 32 13.09 -3.82 -1.38
CA LEU A 32 12.11 -3.81 -2.46
C LEU A 32 12.74 -4.46 -3.71
N PRO A 33 11.95 -5.23 -4.49
CA PRO A 33 12.45 -5.81 -5.73
C PRO A 33 12.85 -4.73 -6.74
N GLN A 34 13.95 -4.94 -7.46
CA GLN A 34 14.45 -4.05 -8.51
C GLN A 34 14.54 -4.83 -9.83
N PRO A 35 13.41 -5.08 -10.53
CA PRO A 35 13.47 -5.78 -11.81
C PRO A 35 14.17 -4.93 -12.87
N ASP A 36 14.78 -5.59 -13.85
CA ASP A 36 15.58 -4.91 -14.89
C ASP A 36 14.80 -3.79 -15.58
N GLY A 37 15.37 -2.58 -15.60
CA GLY A 37 14.75 -1.40 -16.19
C GLY A 37 13.70 -0.71 -15.31
N TRP A 38 13.55 -1.11 -14.04
CA TRP A 38 12.64 -0.51 -13.08
C TRP A 38 13.35 -0.13 -11.79
N GLN A 39 12.81 0.89 -11.13
CA GLN A 39 13.20 1.25 -9.77
C GLN A 39 11.97 1.34 -8.89
N ILE A 40 12.04 0.73 -7.70
CA ILE A 40 10.98 0.80 -6.70
C ILE A 40 11.57 1.36 -5.41
N ALA A 41 10.97 2.45 -4.93
CA ALA A 41 11.31 3.07 -3.65
C ALA A 41 10.03 3.25 -2.84
N ALA A 42 10.13 3.10 -1.52
CA ALA A 42 9.02 3.34 -0.63
C ALA A 42 9.55 3.97 0.65
N ASP A 43 8.64 4.64 1.35
CA ASP A 43 8.98 5.36 2.55
C ASP A 43 7.76 5.49 3.46
N PHE A 44 8.03 5.44 4.76
CA PHE A 44 7.01 5.23 5.78
C PHE A 44 7.34 6.02 7.04
N ILE A 45 6.42 6.89 7.46
CA ILE A 45 6.53 7.74 8.64
C ILE A 45 5.31 7.45 9.53
N PRO A 46 5.48 6.67 10.61
CA PRO A 46 4.37 6.42 11.51
C PRO A 46 4.07 7.66 12.37
N ALA A 47 2.79 7.94 12.63
CA ALA A 47 2.37 9.01 13.53
C ALA A 47 2.51 8.65 15.01
N ARG A 48 2.50 7.35 15.31
CA ARG A 48 2.63 6.79 16.67
C ARG A 48 3.68 5.69 16.70
N GLU A 49 3.79 4.98 17.82
CA GLU A 49 4.72 3.87 17.99
C GLU A 49 4.36 2.70 17.06
N VAL A 50 3.07 2.49 16.78
CA VAL A 50 2.55 1.50 15.84
C VAL A 50 1.50 2.14 14.93
N ALA A 51 1.37 1.61 13.71
CA ALA A 51 0.60 2.20 12.62
C ALA A 51 -0.47 1.28 12.03
N GLY A 52 -1.52 1.85 11.45
CA GLY A 52 -2.49 1.12 10.62
C GLY A 52 -2.00 0.91 9.18
N ASP A 53 -1.23 1.88 8.71
CA ASP A 53 -0.62 1.92 7.38
C ASP A 53 0.40 0.82 7.12
N PHE A 54 0.46 0.37 5.86
CA PHE A 54 1.55 -0.46 5.38
C PHE A 54 1.75 -0.38 3.86
N TYR A 55 2.96 -0.76 3.46
CA TYR A 55 3.29 -1.04 2.07
C TYR A 55 3.92 -2.41 1.92
N ASP A 56 3.84 -2.95 0.71
CA ASP A 56 4.52 -4.17 0.37
C ASP A 56 4.87 -4.26 -1.11
N ALA A 57 6.02 -4.84 -1.41
CA ALA A 57 6.35 -5.20 -2.78
C ALA A 57 7.10 -6.53 -2.82
N PHE A 58 6.76 -7.38 -3.79
CA PHE A 58 7.37 -8.70 -3.88
C PHE A 58 7.32 -9.35 -5.25
N PRO A 59 8.31 -10.19 -5.57
CA PRO A 59 8.25 -11.01 -6.77
C PRO A 59 7.14 -12.05 -6.66
N MET A 60 6.46 -12.23 -7.78
CA MET A 60 5.41 -13.21 -8.04
C MET A 60 5.76 -13.96 -9.32
N ALA A 61 5.19 -15.16 -9.50
CA ALA A 61 5.41 -15.99 -10.70
C ALA A 61 6.90 -16.13 -11.08
N ASN A 62 7.75 -16.51 -10.12
CA ASN A 62 9.21 -16.65 -10.27
C ASN A 62 9.91 -15.36 -10.75
N GLY A 63 9.46 -14.20 -10.26
CA GLY A 63 10.04 -12.89 -10.60
C GLY A 63 9.53 -12.27 -11.91
N ARG A 64 8.64 -12.95 -12.64
CA ARG A 64 8.02 -12.41 -13.86
C ARG A 64 6.94 -11.37 -13.61
N ARG A 65 6.50 -11.24 -12.36
CA ARG A 65 5.49 -10.27 -11.91
C ARG A 65 5.94 -9.68 -10.60
N ILE A 66 5.52 -8.45 -10.33
CA ILE A 66 5.74 -7.78 -9.05
C ILE A 66 4.39 -7.41 -8.45
N GLY A 67 4.12 -7.87 -7.23
CA GLY A 67 3.01 -7.37 -6.42
C GLY A 67 3.39 -6.04 -5.78
N LEU A 68 2.49 -5.07 -5.80
CA LEU A 68 2.63 -3.74 -5.22
C LEU A 68 1.42 -3.46 -4.35
N ILE A 69 1.61 -3.20 -3.06
CA ILE A 69 0.55 -2.94 -2.10
C ILE A 69 0.85 -1.65 -1.34
N VAL A 70 -0.17 -0.79 -1.22
CA VAL A 70 -0.24 0.29 -0.23
C VAL A 70 -1.65 0.24 0.35
N ALA A 71 -1.74 0.33 1.68
CA ALA A 71 -2.99 0.16 2.38
C ALA A 71 -2.97 0.85 3.74
N ASP A 72 -4.17 1.20 4.20
CA ASP A 72 -4.42 1.81 5.50
C ASP A 72 -5.54 1.05 6.21
N VAL A 73 -5.29 0.65 7.46
CA VAL A 73 -6.27 0.00 8.33
C VAL A 73 -6.95 1.05 9.18
N CYS A 74 -8.28 1.02 9.22
CA CYS A 74 -9.05 2.00 9.98
C CYS A 74 -8.67 2.02 11.47
N ASP A 75 -8.85 3.19 12.10
CA ASP A 75 -8.47 3.47 13.49
C ASP A 75 -6.94 3.57 13.69
N LYS A 76 -6.47 3.78 14.93
CA LYS A 76 -5.06 3.99 15.27
C LYS A 76 -4.62 3.16 16.46
N GLY A 77 -3.32 2.95 16.57
CA GLY A 77 -2.72 2.24 17.70
C GLY A 77 -2.76 0.71 17.55
N VAL A 78 -2.80 0.00 18.68
CA VAL A 78 -2.49 -1.44 18.72
C VAL A 78 -3.50 -2.29 17.92
N GLY A 79 -4.79 -1.95 17.95
CA GLY A 79 -5.81 -2.66 17.20
C GLY A 79 -5.55 -2.62 15.68
N ALA A 80 -5.39 -1.40 15.13
CA ALA A 80 -5.04 -1.18 13.73
C ALA A 80 -3.74 -1.90 13.36
N ALA A 81 -2.72 -1.83 14.21
CA ALA A 81 -1.43 -2.48 13.99
C ALA A 81 -1.50 -4.01 13.88
N LEU A 82 -2.36 -4.66 14.69
CA LEU A 82 -2.57 -6.10 14.63
C LEU A 82 -3.30 -6.52 13.33
N PHE A 83 -4.32 -5.76 12.95
CA PHE A 83 -5.05 -6.00 11.70
C PHE A 83 -4.20 -5.71 10.47
N MET A 84 -3.32 -4.70 10.55
CA MET A 84 -2.31 -4.43 9.53
C MET A 84 -1.44 -5.68 9.29
N ALA A 85 -0.85 -6.22 10.35
CA ALA A 85 0.02 -7.39 10.26
C ALA A 85 -0.72 -8.61 9.68
N LEU A 86 -1.97 -8.83 10.09
CA LEU A 86 -2.83 -9.90 9.61
C LEU A 86 -3.16 -9.73 8.11
N MET A 87 -3.75 -8.59 7.73
CA MET A 87 -4.18 -8.31 6.35
C MET A 87 -3.01 -8.32 5.38
N ARG A 88 -1.89 -7.67 5.72
CA ARG A 88 -0.68 -7.67 4.91
C ARG A 88 -0.20 -9.10 4.64
N SER A 89 -0.16 -9.93 5.69
CA SER A 89 0.33 -11.30 5.59
C SER A 89 -0.58 -12.16 4.71
N MET A 90 -1.89 -11.98 4.83
CA MET A 90 -2.89 -12.70 4.03
C MET A 90 -2.86 -12.29 2.56
N LEU A 91 -2.84 -10.97 2.28
CA LEU A 91 -2.78 -10.45 0.91
C LEU A 91 -1.56 -11.02 0.17
N ARG A 92 -0.38 -10.98 0.82
CA ARG A 92 0.85 -11.57 0.28
C ARG A 92 0.73 -13.08 0.10
N ALA A 93 0.29 -13.80 1.13
CA ALA A 93 0.23 -15.26 1.10
C ALA A 93 -0.72 -15.77 0.01
N PHE A 94 -1.92 -15.22 -0.08
CA PHE A 94 -2.92 -15.63 -1.08
C PHE A 94 -2.49 -15.25 -2.50
N ALA A 95 -1.84 -14.09 -2.68
CA ALA A 95 -1.28 -13.71 -3.98
C ALA A 95 -0.20 -14.70 -4.45
N GLN A 96 0.70 -15.14 -3.55
CA GLN A 96 1.76 -16.09 -3.89
C GLN A 96 1.24 -17.53 -4.07
N GLN A 97 0.25 -17.94 -3.29
CA GLN A 97 -0.31 -19.31 -3.33
C GLN A 97 -1.04 -19.60 -4.66
N HIS A 98 -1.82 -18.64 -5.18
CA HIS A 98 -2.54 -18.84 -6.45
C HIS A 98 -1.60 -19.01 -7.65
N HIS A 99 -0.39 -18.45 -7.61
CA HIS A 99 0.60 -18.68 -8.67
C HIS A 99 1.19 -20.09 -8.65
N ALA A 100 1.34 -20.71 -7.48
CA ALA A 100 1.83 -22.08 -7.37
C ALA A 100 0.81 -23.08 -7.94
N MET A 101 -0.49 -22.84 -7.75
CA MET A 101 -1.55 -23.73 -8.25
C MET A 101 -1.84 -23.57 -9.75
N GLY A 102 -1.55 -22.41 -10.34
CA GLY A 102 -1.65 -22.22 -11.80
C GLY A 102 -0.72 -23.13 -12.62
N TRP A 103 0.30 -23.72 -11.99
CA TRP A 103 1.25 -24.66 -12.60
C TRP A 103 0.89 -26.15 -12.38
N MET A 104 0.00 -26.49 -11.44
CA MET A 104 -0.34 -27.89 -11.10
C MET A 104 -1.57 -28.47 -11.85
N GLY A 105 -2.24 -27.66 -12.67
CA GLY A 105 -3.32 -28.13 -13.55
C GLY A 105 -4.66 -28.39 -12.83
N GLY A 106 -5.75 -28.11 -13.54
CA GLY A 106 -7.09 -28.56 -13.15
C GLY A 106 -8.17 -27.49 -13.26
N GLN A 107 -9.15 -27.76 -14.10
CA GLN A 107 -10.42 -27.04 -14.23
C GLN A 107 -11.03 -26.67 -12.87
N GLY A 108 -11.20 -25.38 -12.61
CA GLY A 108 -11.94 -24.88 -11.46
C GLY A 108 -11.99 -23.37 -11.51
N LEU A 109 -13.13 -22.83 -11.95
CA LEU A 109 -13.38 -21.40 -12.24
C LEU A 109 -12.75 -20.91 -13.55
N ALA A 110 -13.18 -21.47 -14.68
CA ALA A 110 -13.14 -20.73 -15.94
C ALA A 110 -14.06 -19.49 -15.80
N PRO A 111 -13.62 -18.27 -16.09
CA PRO A 111 -14.52 -17.14 -16.17
C PRO A 111 -15.47 -17.32 -17.36
N ALA A 112 -16.75 -17.15 -17.10
CA ALA A 112 -17.74 -17.05 -18.15
C ALA A 112 -17.48 -15.78 -18.97
N ARG A 113 -17.24 -15.96 -20.28
CA ARG A 113 -17.27 -14.94 -21.35
C ARG A 113 -16.53 -13.62 -21.08
N GLY A 114 -15.33 -13.53 -21.62
CA GLY A 114 -14.43 -12.37 -21.60
C GLY A 114 -13.01 -12.90 -21.49
N GLY A 115 -12.06 -12.36 -22.27
CA GLY A 115 -10.72 -12.96 -22.46
C GLY A 115 -10.10 -13.50 -21.17
N ALA A 116 -9.43 -14.66 -21.27
CA ALA A 116 -8.87 -15.35 -20.11
C ALA A 116 -8.07 -14.37 -19.23
N PRO A 117 -8.39 -14.24 -17.92
CA PRO A 117 -7.64 -13.38 -17.04
C PRO A 117 -6.18 -13.83 -17.07
N SER A 118 -5.29 -12.87 -17.27
CA SER A 118 -3.87 -13.12 -17.12
C SER A 118 -3.60 -13.69 -15.72
N ALA A 119 -2.59 -14.54 -15.55
CA ALA A 119 -2.29 -15.14 -14.24
C ALA A 119 -2.16 -14.13 -13.09
N GLY A 120 -1.84 -12.86 -13.39
CA GLY A 120 -1.81 -11.77 -12.41
C GLY A 120 -3.20 -11.30 -11.95
N SER A 121 -4.19 -11.26 -12.85
CA SER A 121 -5.56 -10.80 -12.55
C SER A 121 -6.28 -11.77 -11.60
N THR A 122 -6.09 -13.09 -11.78
CA THR A 122 -6.69 -14.09 -10.88
C THR A 122 -6.05 -14.07 -9.50
N ALA A 123 -4.71 -14.04 -9.41
CA ALA A 123 -4.01 -14.00 -8.13
C ALA A 123 -4.39 -12.75 -7.32
N LEU A 124 -4.52 -11.61 -8.00
CA LEU A 124 -4.94 -10.34 -7.40
C LEU A 124 -6.36 -10.41 -6.83
N LEU A 125 -7.34 -10.85 -7.64
CA LEU A 125 -8.74 -10.94 -7.21
C LEU A 125 -8.90 -11.92 -6.05
N SER A 126 -8.28 -13.10 -6.15
CA SER A 126 -8.34 -14.10 -5.08
C SER A 126 -7.71 -13.61 -3.78
N ALA A 127 -6.58 -12.88 -3.83
CA ALA A 127 -5.95 -12.34 -2.63
C ALA A 127 -6.86 -11.34 -1.90
N ILE A 128 -7.51 -10.43 -2.63
CA ILE A 128 -8.43 -9.45 -2.06
C ILE A 128 -9.70 -10.14 -1.52
N GLU A 129 -10.34 -11.01 -2.32
CA GLU A 129 -11.61 -11.64 -1.92
C GLU A 129 -11.44 -12.59 -0.72
N LEU A 130 -10.38 -13.40 -0.70
CA LEU A 130 -10.11 -14.30 0.43
C LEU A 130 -9.76 -13.52 1.70
N THR A 131 -8.98 -12.45 1.57
CA THR A 131 -8.67 -11.58 2.72
C THR A 131 -9.93 -10.90 3.24
N ASN A 132 -10.72 -10.29 2.35
CA ASN A 132 -11.97 -9.63 2.70
C ASN A 132 -12.93 -10.58 3.43
N ARG A 133 -13.14 -11.78 2.87
CA ARG A 133 -14.06 -12.76 3.44
C ARG A 133 -13.60 -13.22 4.83
N TYR A 134 -12.32 -13.55 4.96
CA TYR A 134 -11.78 -14.00 6.23
C TYR A 134 -11.93 -12.93 7.32
N ILE A 135 -11.56 -11.67 7.04
CA ILE A 135 -11.70 -10.58 8.01
C ILE A 135 -13.18 -10.36 8.37
N ALA A 136 -14.05 -10.26 7.37
CA ALA A 136 -15.48 -10.00 7.61
C ALA A 136 -16.17 -11.13 8.39
N GLU A 137 -15.83 -12.39 8.12
CA GLU A 137 -16.46 -13.54 8.77
C GLU A 137 -15.88 -13.87 10.15
N ASN A 138 -14.57 -13.74 10.34
CA ASN A 138 -13.90 -14.16 11.58
C ASN A 138 -13.64 -13.00 12.55
N HIS A 139 -13.63 -11.76 12.03
CA HIS A 139 -13.29 -10.57 12.79
C HIS A 139 -14.31 -9.43 12.62
N GLY A 140 -15.47 -9.66 12.00
CA GLY A 140 -16.47 -8.63 11.73
C GLY A 140 -16.95 -7.88 12.99
N GLU A 141 -16.97 -8.53 14.15
CA GLU A 141 -17.33 -7.90 15.43
C GLU A 141 -16.35 -6.80 15.87
N SER A 142 -15.09 -6.85 15.41
CA SER A 142 -14.09 -5.81 15.69
C SER A 142 -14.34 -4.52 14.91
N GLY A 143 -15.15 -4.57 13.84
CA GLY A 143 -15.38 -3.43 12.94
C GLY A 143 -14.16 -2.99 12.13
N MET A 144 -13.06 -3.75 12.15
CA MET A 144 -11.80 -3.39 11.49
C MET A 144 -11.84 -3.69 9.99
N PHE A 145 -11.44 -2.71 9.18
CA PHE A 145 -11.35 -2.80 7.73
C PHE A 145 -10.12 -2.03 7.22
N ALA A 146 -9.77 -2.21 5.95
CA ALA A 146 -8.68 -1.47 5.33
C ALA A 146 -9.03 -0.94 3.95
N SER A 147 -8.55 0.27 3.66
CA SER A 147 -8.40 0.75 2.29
C SER A 147 -7.17 0.07 1.69
N VAL A 148 -7.29 -0.51 0.49
CA VAL A 148 -6.17 -1.26 -0.14
C VAL A 148 -6.04 -0.93 -1.61
N PHE A 149 -4.87 -0.47 -2.03
CA PHE A 149 -4.44 -0.61 -3.42
C PHE A 149 -3.54 -1.84 -3.56
N PHE A 150 -3.91 -2.75 -4.47
CA PHE A 150 -3.07 -3.88 -4.82
C PHE A 150 -2.92 -3.95 -6.35
N GLY A 151 -1.70 -3.76 -6.83
CA GLY A 151 -1.30 -3.93 -8.22
C GLY A 151 -0.42 -5.17 -8.46
N VAL A 152 -0.57 -5.78 -9.63
CA VAL A 152 0.34 -6.80 -10.16
C VAL A 152 0.92 -6.28 -11.47
N LEU A 153 2.20 -5.91 -11.41
CA LEU A 153 2.98 -5.35 -12.51
C LEU A 153 3.68 -6.46 -13.31
N ASP A 154 3.58 -6.40 -14.64
CA ASP A 154 4.45 -7.12 -15.56
C ASP A 154 5.63 -6.21 -15.98
N PRO A 155 6.85 -6.40 -15.43
CA PRO A 155 7.98 -5.53 -15.74
C PRO A 155 8.42 -5.62 -17.21
N GLY A 156 8.10 -6.70 -17.92
CA GLY A 156 8.47 -6.86 -19.33
C GLY A 156 7.65 -5.96 -20.26
N THR A 157 6.36 -5.78 -19.95
CA THR A 157 5.43 -5.00 -20.80
C THR A 157 5.09 -3.64 -20.20
N GLY A 158 5.20 -3.48 -18.88
CA GLY A 158 4.67 -2.37 -18.10
C GLY A 158 3.18 -2.47 -17.83
N ALA A 159 2.53 -3.58 -18.19
CA ALA A 159 1.11 -3.79 -17.90
C ALA A 159 0.90 -3.94 -16.39
N LEU A 160 -0.08 -3.21 -15.85
CA LEU A 160 -0.46 -3.22 -14.45
C LEU A 160 -1.93 -3.65 -14.36
N ASN A 161 -2.19 -4.80 -13.72
CA ASN A 161 -3.53 -5.13 -13.27
C ASN A 161 -3.66 -4.65 -11.83
N TYR A 162 -4.76 -3.99 -11.46
CA TYR A 162 -4.92 -3.49 -10.10
C TYR A 162 -6.34 -3.61 -9.57
N ILE A 163 -6.45 -3.64 -8.24
CA ILE A 163 -7.67 -3.43 -7.49
C ILE A 163 -7.42 -2.25 -6.56
N ASN A 164 -8.30 -1.25 -6.60
CA ASN A 164 -8.35 -0.18 -5.63
C ASN A 164 -9.62 -0.35 -4.78
N ALA A 165 -9.44 -0.97 -3.61
CA ALA A 165 -10.45 -1.27 -2.61
C ALA A 165 -10.63 -0.09 -1.63
N GLY A 166 -11.10 1.04 -2.15
CA GLY A 166 -11.40 2.25 -1.38
C GLY A 166 -10.18 3.07 -0.93
N HIS A 167 -9.00 2.82 -1.49
CA HIS A 167 -7.76 3.53 -1.21
C HIS A 167 -7.60 4.81 -2.02
N ASN A 168 -6.77 5.74 -1.56
CA ASN A 168 -6.39 6.93 -2.31
C ASN A 168 -5.87 6.53 -3.70
N PRO A 169 -6.43 7.08 -4.78
CA PRO A 169 -6.06 6.66 -6.13
C PRO A 169 -4.59 6.99 -6.45
N PRO A 170 -3.75 6.00 -6.80
CA PRO A 170 -2.41 6.29 -7.29
C PRO A 170 -2.40 7.08 -8.59
N TYR A 171 -1.31 7.77 -8.84
CA TYR A 171 -1.11 8.55 -10.06
C TYR A 171 0.00 7.96 -10.93
N ILE A 172 -0.21 7.98 -12.24
CA ILE A 172 0.84 7.78 -13.23
C ILE A 172 1.21 9.14 -13.81
N PHE A 173 2.48 9.51 -13.65
CA PHE A 173 3.07 10.74 -14.17
C PHE A 173 3.87 10.46 -15.44
N SER A 174 3.71 11.35 -16.43
CA SER A 174 4.47 11.38 -17.66
C SER A 174 5.02 12.79 -17.85
N GLY A 175 6.35 12.93 -17.88
CA GLY A 175 7.02 14.22 -18.03
C GLY A 175 6.62 15.27 -16.98
N GLY A 176 6.38 14.86 -15.73
CA GLY A 176 5.95 15.75 -14.65
C GLY A 176 4.47 16.15 -14.68
N THR A 177 3.65 15.49 -15.52
CA THR A 177 2.20 15.74 -15.56
C THR A 177 1.43 14.48 -15.24
N VAL A 178 0.29 14.62 -14.57
CA VAL A 178 -0.61 13.48 -14.31
C VAL A 178 -1.18 13.00 -15.64
N ARG A 179 -0.81 11.79 -16.02
CA ARG A 179 -1.34 11.12 -17.21
C ARG A 179 -2.59 10.32 -16.89
N GLU A 180 -2.60 9.63 -15.75
CA GLU A 180 -3.68 8.73 -15.37
C GLU A 180 -3.81 8.64 -13.84
N GLN A 181 -5.04 8.52 -13.34
CA GLN A 181 -5.35 8.28 -11.94
C GLN A 181 -6.02 6.90 -11.80
N LEU A 182 -5.50 6.04 -10.93
CA LEU A 182 -5.95 4.66 -10.77
C LEU A 182 -7.09 4.55 -9.76
N GLY A 183 -8.29 4.91 -10.22
CA GLY A 183 -9.51 5.04 -9.41
C GLY A 183 -10.04 3.73 -8.80
N ARG A 184 -11.06 3.89 -7.95
CA ARG A 184 -11.68 2.81 -7.16
C ARG A 184 -12.28 1.70 -8.03
N THR A 185 -12.06 0.45 -7.63
CA THR A 185 -12.63 -0.75 -8.28
C THR A 185 -13.35 -1.71 -7.32
N GLY A 186 -13.47 -1.32 -6.04
CA GLY A 186 -14.24 -2.06 -5.04
C GLY A 186 -14.41 -1.27 -3.74
N PRO A 187 -15.21 -1.78 -2.78
CA PRO A 187 -15.30 -1.22 -1.44
C PRO A 187 -14.02 -1.53 -0.63
N VAL A 188 -13.95 -1.05 0.62
CA VAL A 188 -12.87 -1.40 1.55
C VAL A 188 -12.86 -2.90 1.91
N VAL A 189 -11.67 -3.42 2.22
CA VAL A 189 -11.44 -4.84 2.55
C VAL A 189 -11.79 -5.11 4.01
N GLY A 190 -12.61 -6.14 4.26
CA GLY A 190 -12.90 -6.67 5.60
C GLY A 190 -14.24 -6.23 6.19
N LEU A 191 -14.94 -5.28 5.57
CA LEU A 191 -16.21 -4.78 6.09
C LEU A 191 -17.43 -5.60 5.66
N PHE A 192 -17.45 -6.09 4.41
CA PHE A 192 -18.60 -6.82 3.85
C PHE A 192 -18.15 -8.15 3.24
N ALA A 193 -18.56 -9.28 3.83
CA ALA A 193 -18.15 -10.61 3.36
C ALA A 193 -18.50 -10.87 1.87
N GLY A 194 -19.62 -10.30 1.39
CA GLY A 194 -20.08 -10.39 0.01
C GLY A 194 -19.63 -9.23 -0.91
N ALA A 195 -18.62 -8.45 -0.52
CA ALA A 195 -18.07 -7.38 -1.35
C ALA A 195 -17.60 -7.91 -2.71
N LYS A 196 -17.85 -7.12 -3.76
CA LYS A 196 -17.39 -7.40 -5.12
C LYS A 196 -16.27 -6.44 -5.50
N TYR A 197 -15.26 -6.99 -6.14
CA TYR A 197 -14.09 -6.26 -6.60
C TYR A 197 -13.88 -6.51 -8.09
N GLU A 198 -13.44 -5.47 -8.80
CA GLU A 198 -13.14 -5.55 -10.22
C GLU A 198 -11.64 -5.31 -10.44
N VAL A 199 -11.04 -6.10 -11.34
CA VAL A 199 -9.66 -5.88 -11.75
C VAL A 199 -9.65 -4.88 -12.90
N ALA A 200 -9.06 -3.71 -12.67
CA ALA A 200 -8.78 -2.73 -13.70
C ALA A 200 -7.37 -2.91 -14.27
N GLN A 201 -7.13 -2.28 -15.41
CA GLN A 201 -5.85 -2.33 -16.13
C GLN A 201 -5.34 -0.92 -16.40
N ALA A 202 -4.04 -0.75 -16.20
CA ALA A 202 -3.28 0.42 -16.60
C ALA A 202 -1.94 -0.04 -17.20
N LYS A 203 -1.15 0.91 -17.69
CA LYS A 203 0.18 0.61 -18.22
C LYS A 203 1.16 1.71 -17.84
N VAL A 204 2.30 1.34 -17.27
CA VAL A 204 3.40 2.29 -17.01
C VAL A 204 4.39 2.18 -18.15
N GLU A 205 4.48 3.22 -18.96
CA GLU A 205 5.36 3.34 -20.13
C GLU A 205 6.78 3.76 -19.73
N PRO A 206 7.79 3.55 -20.59
CA PRO A 206 9.16 3.96 -20.28
C PRO A 206 9.24 5.47 -19.97
N GLY A 207 9.96 5.82 -18.91
CA GLY A 207 10.11 7.18 -18.42
C GLY A 207 9.01 7.66 -17.47
N GLU A 208 7.99 6.83 -17.20
CA GLU A 208 6.88 7.20 -16.34
C GLU A 208 7.05 6.72 -14.90
N LEU A 209 6.41 7.46 -14.00
CA LEU A 209 6.40 7.23 -12.57
C LEU A 209 4.98 6.87 -12.14
N LEU A 210 4.79 5.70 -11.56
CA LEU A 210 3.62 5.37 -10.75
C LEU A 210 3.91 5.76 -9.29
N PHE A 211 3.04 6.58 -8.69
CA PHE A 211 3.15 7.04 -7.31
C PHE A 211 1.91 6.65 -6.51
N LEU A 212 2.10 5.88 -5.44
CA LEU A 212 1.08 5.43 -4.50
C LEU A 212 1.31 6.10 -3.15
N PHE A 213 0.23 6.43 -2.44
CA PHE A 213 0.29 7.14 -1.16
C PHE A 213 -0.96 6.88 -0.33
N THR A 214 -0.84 6.97 1.00
CA THR A 214 -1.97 7.00 1.94
C THR A 214 -2.47 8.43 2.17
N ASP A 215 -3.67 8.56 2.74
CA ASP A 215 -4.29 9.85 3.05
C ASP A 215 -3.46 10.70 4.02
N GLY A 216 -2.60 10.11 4.84
CA GLY A 216 -1.66 10.84 5.67
C GLY A 216 -0.77 11.84 4.91
N VAL A 217 -0.58 11.69 3.59
CA VAL A 217 0.08 12.71 2.76
C VAL A 217 -0.82 13.93 2.55
N PRO A 218 -1.92 13.86 1.77
CA PRO A 218 -2.77 15.03 1.53
C PRO A 218 -3.44 15.58 2.79
N GLU A 219 -3.65 14.74 3.82
CA GLU A 219 -4.28 15.13 5.09
C GLU A 219 -3.30 15.59 6.16
N ALA A 220 -1.99 15.60 5.88
CA ALA A 220 -1.00 16.18 6.78
C ALA A 220 -1.34 17.65 7.08
N ARG A 221 -1.11 18.08 8.32
CA ARG A 221 -1.46 19.41 8.79
C ARG A 221 -0.25 20.20 9.26
N ASN A 222 -0.22 21.48 8.91
CA ASN A 222 0.73 22.43 9.50
C ASN A 222 0.23 22.97 10.86
N GLU A 223 0.99 23.86 11.49
CA GLU A 223 0.61 24.49 12.77
C GLU A 223 -0.72 25.27 12.70
N ALA A 224 -1.04 25.83 11.53
CA ALA A 224 -2.30 26.53 11.27
C ALA A 224 -3.49 25.56 11.04
N LYS A 225 -3.26 24.24 11.10
CA LYS A 225 -4.22 23.17 10.81
C LYS A 225 -4.71 23.15 9.35
N GLU A 226 -3.95 23.77 8.45
CA GLU A 226 -4.19 23.69 7.01
C GLU A 226 -3.68 22.35 6.49
N PHE A 227 -4.40 21.77 5.54
CA PHE A 227 -4.04 20.51 4.93
C PHE A 227 -2.96 20.69 3.86
N PHE A 228 -2.10 19.68 3.68
CA PHE A 228 -1.11 19.64 2.62
C PHE A 228 -1.77 19.67 1.23
N GLU A 229 -2.92 19.00 1.12
CA GLU A 229 -3.75 18.82 -0.07
C GLU A 229 -3.08 18.00 -1.18
N GLU A 230 -3.93 17.33 -1.95
CA GLU A 230 -3.51 16.51 -3.10
C GLU A 230 -2.93 17.37 -4.25
N SER A 231 -3.40 18.61 -4.38
CA SER A 231 -2.91 19.59 -5.36
C SER A 231 -1.40 19.86 -5.20
N ARG A 232 -0.93 19.98 -3.96
CA ARG A 232 0.48 20.18 -3.61
C ARG A 232 1.30 18.92 -3.85
N LEU A 233 0.76 17.74 -3.53
CA LEU A 233 1.42 16.47 -3.84
C LEU A 233 1.68 16.35 -5.35
N ILE A 234 0.66 16.60 -6.16
CA ILE A 234 0.77 16.58 -7.63
C ILE A 234 1.80 17.62 -8.11
N GLY A 235 1.76 18.85 -7.57
CA GLY A 235 2.73 19.90 -7.89
C GLY A 235 4.16 19.58 -7.45
N THR A 236 4.34 18.73 -6.43
CA THR A 236 5.66 18.26 -6.00
C THR A 236 6.24 17.23 -6.97
N LEU A 237 5.40 16.52 -7.70
CA LEU A 237 5.79 15.51 -8.69
C LEU A 237 5.80 16.06 -10.12
N ASP A 238 5.93 17.38 -10.26
CA ASP A 238 5.90 18.15 -11.52
C ASP A 238 7.13 18.01 -12.43
N ALA A 239 7.97 17.00 -12.19
CA ALA A 239 9.22 16.80 -12.92
C ALA A 239 9.42 15.34 -13.30
N SER A 240 10.32 15.10 -14.26
CA SER A 240 10.87 13.77 -14.48
C SER A 240 11.93 13.45 -13.44
N PHE A 241 11.88 12.25 -12.89
CA PHE A 241 12.84 11.78 -11.89
C PHE A 241 13.79 10.76 -12.52
N ALA A 242 15.08 10.84 -12.18
CA ALA A 242 16.08 9.85 -12.59
C ALA A 242 16.02 8.58 -11.74
N ALA A 243 15.58 8.71 -10.47
CA ALA A 243 15.37 7.60 -9.56
C ALA A 243 14.02 7.67 -8.85
N ALA A 244 13.43 6.51 -8.57
CA ALA A 244 12.19 6.42 -7.79
C ALA A 244 12.37 6.98 -6.36
N SER A 245 13.55 6.81 -5.78
CA SER A 245 13.91 7.35 -4.47
C SER A 245 13.87 8.88 -4.44
N ASP A 246 14.19 9.54 -5.55
CA ASP A 246 14.22 11.00 -5.62
C ASP A 246 12.80 11.58 -5.56
N ALA A 247 11.83 10.91 -6.18
CA ALA A 247 10.42 11.29 -6.11
C ALA A 247 9.91 11.22 -4.66
N VAL A 248 10.18 10.10 -3.99
CA VAL A 248 9.83 9.88 -2.58
C VAL A 248 10.52 10.90 -1.67
N ALA A 249 11.82 11.14 -1.88
CA ALA A 249 12.59 12.11 -1.09
C ALA A 249 12.10 13.54 -1.29
N LYS A 250 11.73 13.93 -2.52
CA LYS A 250 11.17 15.25 -2.82
C LYS A 250 9.84 15.46 -2.09
N VAL A 251 8.93 14.47 -2.13
CA VAL A 251 7.66 14.55 -1.38
C VAL A 251 7.88 14.58 0.12
N ARG A 252 8.79 13.75 0.67
CA ARG A 252 9.16 13.81 2.10
C ARG A 252 9.66 15.20 2.49
N ALA A 253 10.55 15.79 1.68
CA ALA A 253 11.13 17.10 1.99
C ALA A 253 10.07 18.20 1.99
N GLU A 254 9.19 18.23 0.98
CA GLU A 254 8.09 19.19 0.91
C GLU A 254 7.09 18.99 2.05
N LEU A 255 6.74 17.73 2.37
CA LEU A 255 5.85 17.40 3.49
C LEU A 255 6.44 17.87 4.83
N GLY A 256 7.72 17.60 5.08
CA GLY A 256 8.41 18.05 6.29
C GLY A 256 8.49 19.58 6.38
N ALA A 257 8.76 20.26 5.27
CA ALA A 257 8.78 21.73 5.22
C ALA A 257 7.39 22.35 5.46
N PHE A 258 6.32 21.71 4.98
CA PHE A 258 4.95 22.15 5.18
C PHE A 258 4.46 21.92 6.62
N VAL A 259 4.69 20.72 7.17
CA VAL A 259 4.24 20.34 8.51
C VAL A 259 4.99 21.11 9.60
N GLY A 260 6.30 21.33 9.41
CA GLY A 260 7.15 21.99 10.41
C GLY A 260 7.23 21.18 11.71
N ASP A 261 7.04 21.86 12.84
CA ASP A 261 7.06 21.24 14.18
C ASP A 261 5.67 20.75 14.64
N ALA A 262 4.66 20.77 13.76
CA ALA A 262 3.33 20.29 14.09
C ALA A 262 3.34 18.78 14.41
N PRO A 263 2.54 18.34 15.41
CA PRO A 263 2.50 16.93 15.78
C PRO A 263 1.95 16.08 14.63
N PRO A 264 2.50 14.87 14.39
CA PRO A 264 1.96 13.95 13.40
C PRO A 264 0.48 13.66 13.64
N HIS A 265 -0.33 13.78 12.59
CA HIS A 265 -1.76 13.50 12.66
C HIS A 265 -2.09 12.07 12.24
N ASP A 266 -1.47 11.60 11.15
CA ASP A 266 -1.68 10.28 10.59
C ASP A 266 -0.39 9.63 10.11
N ASP A 267 -0.46 8.31 9.94
CA ASP A 267 0.62 7.56 9.33
C ASP A 267 0.79 7.98 7.87
N VAL A 268 2.03 8.11 7.41
CA VAL A 268 2.35 8.49 6.03
C VAL A 268 3.06 7.34 5.35
N THR A 269 2.46 6.83 4.29
CA THR A 269 3.05 5.80 3.43
C THR A 269 3.12 6.31 2.00
N MET A 270 4.27 6.12 1.36
CA MET A 270 4.49 6.48 -0.04
C MET A 270 5.27 5.39 -0.76
N MET A 271 4.96 5.17 -2.03
CA MET A 271 5.71 4.28 -2.91
C MET A 271 5.81 4.87 -4.32
N ALA A 272 7.03 4.91 -4.84
CA ALA A 272 7.35 5.28 -6.21
C ALA A 272 7.82 4.05 -7.01
N VAL A 273 7.25 3.87 -8.19
CA VAL A 273 7.62 2.84 -9.17
C VAL A 273 7.94 3.53 -10.48
N LEU A 274 9.23 3.63 -10.81
CA LEU A 274 9.73 4.30 -12.00
C LEU A 274 10.15 3.26 -13.05
N ARG A 275 9.66 3.41 -14.28
CA ARG A 275 10.16 2.65 -15.43
C ARG A 275 11.23 3.47 -16.13
N GLY A 276 12.44 2.94 -16.26
CA GLY A 276 13.54 3.62 -16.94
C GLY A 276 13.19 3.99 -18.39
N ALA A 277 13.58 5.19 -18.83
CA ALA A 277 13.58 5.53 -20.25
C ALA A 277 14.65 4.69 -20.96
N LYS A 278 14.29 4.11 -22.12
CA LYS A 278 15.27 3.43 -22.98
C LYS A 278 16.22 4.42 -23.63
#